data_AF-A0A336N2G5-F1
#
_entry.id   AF-A0A336N2G5-F1
#
_cell.length_a   1.000
_cell.length_b   1.000
_cell.length_c   1.000
_cell.angle_alpha   90.00
_cell.angle_beta   90.00
_cell.angle_gamma   90.00
#
_symmetry.space_group_name_H-M   'P 1'
#
loop_
_entity.id
_entity.type
_entity.pdbx_description
1 polymer ?
#
loop_
_entity_poly.entity_id
_entity_poly.type
_entity_poly.pdbx_seq_one_letter_code
_entity_poly.pdbx_strand_id
1 'polypeptide(L)'
;MEHSSFMGQDEGVMSTNDDASECKKSAVYRGYYRDEYIGYFVKNPDRKAPEINRGYYARVKGVEMCVEKFLKKAGEKCQIVNLGCGFDTLFFRLRDAG
;
A
#
# COMPACT_ATOMS: atom_id res chain seq x y z
N MET A 1 3.33 -9.01 -36.20
CA MET A 1 2.76 -9.85 -35.12
C MET A 1 3.78 -9.93 -34.01
N GLU A 2 3.81 -8.96 -33.10
CA GLU A 2 4.77 -8.95 -31.97
C GLU A 2 4.20 -8.19 -30.75
N HIS A 3 2.87 -8.13 -30.64
CA HIS A 3 2.17 -7.35 -29.60
C HIS A 3 1.58 -8.19 -28.47
N SER A 4 1.57 -9.53 -28.57
CA SER A 4 0.83 -10.38 -27.61
C SER A 4 1.64 -10.82 -26.40
N SER A 5 2.98 -10.79 -26.44
CA SER A 5 3.84 -11.20 -25.31
C SER A 5 3.91 -10.15 -24.20
N PHE A 6 3.82 -8.86 -24.55
CA PHE A 6 3.84 -7.76 -23.59
C PHE A 6 2.53 -7.65 -22.79
N MET A 7 1.37 -7.86 -23.44
CA MET A 7 0.06 -7.76 -22.78
C MET A 7 -0.12 -8.76 -21.63
N GLY A 8 0.36 -10.00 -21.78
CA GLY A 8 0.26 -11.01 -20.71
C GLY A 8 1.19 -10.75 -19.52
N GLN A 9 2.33 -10.08 -19.75
CA GLN A 9 3.22 -9.66 -18.67
C GLN A 9 2.63 -8.48 -17.89
N ASP A 10 2.01 -7.53 -18.59
CA ASP A 10 1.36 -6.39 -17.96
C ASP A 10 0.21 -6.82 -17.04
N GLU A 11 -0.62 -7.79 -17.46
CA GLU A 11 -1.66 -8.35 -16.59
C GLU A 11 -1.09 -8.97 -15.31
N GLY A 12 -0.01 -9.75 -15.43
CA GLY A 12 0.68 -10.34 -14.28
C GLY A 12 1.30 -9.29 -13.36
N VAL A 13 1.80 -8.18 -13.89
CA VAL A 13 2.32 -7.06 -13.09
C VAL A 13 1.18 -6.33 -12.39
N MET A 14 0.08 -6.03 -13.09
CA MET A 14 -1.07 -5.33 -12.52
C MET A 14 -1.75 -6.13 -11.41
N SER A 15 -1.84 -7.46 -11.54
CA SER A 15 -2.46 -8.31 -10.50
C SER A 15 -1.70 -8.30 -9.17
N THR A 16 -0.39 -8.01 -9.19
CA THR A 16 0.40 -7.88 -7.94
C THR A 16 -0.10 -6.75 -7.04
N ASN A 17 -0.78 -5.74 -7.58
CA ASN A 17 -1.43 -4.70 -6.80
C ASN A 17 -2.54 -5.29 -5.92
N ASP A 18 -3.36 -6.18 -6.48
CA ASP A 18 -4.48 -6.79 -5.77
C ASP A 18 -3.96 -7.66 -4.62
N ASP A 19 -2.96 -8.50 -4.88
CA ASP A 19 -2.29 -9.32 -3.87
C ASP A 19 -1.74 -8.48 -2.71
N ALA A 20 -1.05 -7.38 -3.03
CA ALA A 20 -0.49 -6.49 -2.03
C ALA A 20 -1.56 -5.78 -1.21
N SER A 21 -2.62 -5.33 -1.87
CA SER A 21 -3.72 -4.59 -1.26
C SER A 21 -4.58 -5.48 -0.35
N GLU A 22 -4.80 -6.74 -0.75
CA GLU A 22 -5.42 -7.75 0.11
C GLU A 22 -4.61 -8.05 1.37
N CYS A 23 -3.30 -8.19 1.25
CA CYS A 23 -2.44 -8.46 2.40
C CYS A 23 -2.41 -7.28 3.38
N LYS A 24 -2.35 -6.05 2.85
CA LYS A 24 -2.51 -4.82 3.65
C LYS A 24 -3.86 -4.82 4.37
N LYS A 25 -4.97 -5.10 3.67
CA LYS A 25 -6.30 -5.13 4.28
C LYS A 25 -6.46 -6.23 5.33
N SER A 26 -5.86 -7.41 5.11
CA SER A 26 -5.83 -8.48 6.12
C SER A 26 -5.13 -8.02 7.40
N ALA A 27 -4.00 -7.33 7.28
CA ALA A 27 -3.28 -6.79 8.42
C ALA A 27 -4.10 -5.71 9.18
N VAL A 28 -4.78 -4.82 8.45
CA VAL A 28 -5.68 -3.79 9.03
C VAL A 28 -6.84 -4.45 9.78
N TYR A 29 -7.52 -5.40 9.14
CA TYR A 29 -8.64 -6.13 9.76
C TYR A 29 -8.24 -6.86 11.05
N ARG A 30 -6.99 -7.30 11.14
CA ARG A 30 -6.41 -7.94 12.33
C ARG A 30 -5.84 -6.96 13.35
N GLY A 31 -5.97 -5.65 13.11
CA GLY A 31 -5.55 -4.60 14.04
C GLY A 31 -4.04 -4.35 14.07
N TYR A 32 -3.27 -4.79 13.07
CA TYR A 32 -1.83 -4.51 13.03
C TYR A 32 -1.56 -3.02 12.85
N TYR A 33 -2.36 -2.32 12.06
CA TYR A 33 -2.33 -0.87 11.92
C TYR A 33 -3.71 -0.35 11.51
N ARG A 34 -3.91 0.97 11.64
CA ARG A 34 -5.18 1.62 11.33
C ARG A 34 -5.17 2.18 9.91
N ASP A 35 -6.21 1.85 9.15
CA ASP A 35 -6.47 2.36 7.81
C ASP A 35 -7.97 2.28 7.53
N GLU A 36 -8.66 3.42 7.61
CA GLU A 36 -10.10 3.52 7.34
C GLU A 36 -10.42 3.53 5.84
N TYR A 37 -9.40 3.59 4.98
CA TYR A 37 -9.55 3.87 3.55
C TYR A 37 -9.40 2.62 2.69
N ILE A 38 -8.58 1.66 3.11
CA ILE A 38 -8.29 0.47 2.29
C ILE A 38 -9.54 -0.38 1.99
N GLY A 39 -10.56 -0.28 2.86
CA GLY A 39 -11.85 -0.93 2.66
C GLY A 39 -12.61 -0.47 1.41
N TYR A 40 -12.36 0.74 0.91
CA TYR A 40 -12.99 1.26 -0.31
C TYR A 40 -12.38 0.72 -1.60
N PHE A 41 -11.14 0.22 -1.54
CA PHE A 41 -10.40 -0.20 -2.73
C PHE A 41 -10.34 -1.73 -2.91
N VAL A 42 -10.41 -2.48 -1.81
CA VAL A 42 -10.18 -3.93 -1.82
C VAL A 42 -11.38 -4.64 -1.20
N LYS A 43 -11.77 -5.78 -1.77
CA LYS A 43 -12.77 -6.68 -1.17
C LYS A 43 -12.24 -7.30 0.13
N ASN A 44 -13.08 -8.00 0.87
CA ASN A 44 -12.61 -8.66 2.11
C ASN A 44 -11.67 -9.80 1.75
N PRO A 45 -10.41 -9.77 2.22
CA PRO A 45 -9.42 -10.77 1.85
C PRO A 45 -9.62 -12.06 2.65
N ASP A 46 -9.17 -13.17 2.08
CA ASP A 46 -8.97 -14.40 2.84
C ASP A 46 -7.93 -14.21 3.95
N ARG A 47 -8.01 -15.06 4.97
CA ARG A 47 -7.07 -15.03 6.09
C ARG A 47 -5.64 -15.29 5.60
N LYS A 48 -4.75 -14.29 5.74
CA LYS A 48 -3.30 -14.48 5.54
C LYS A 48 -2.62 -14.99 6.82
N ALA A 49 -1.48 -15.67 6.65
CA ALA A 49 -0.68 -16.18 7.77
C ALA A 49 -0.17 -15.03 8.70
N PRO A 50 0.03 -15.28 10.01
CA PRO A 50 0.51 -14.26 10.94
C PRO A 50 1.82 -13.57 10.50
N GLU A 51 2.75 -14.33 9.93
CA GLU A 51 4.05 -13.85 9.45
C GLU A 51 3.88 -12.87 8.28
N ILE A 52 2.92 -13.13 7.39
CA ILE A 52 2.58 -12.23 6.28
C ILE A 52 2.04 -10.91 6.83
N ASN A 53 1.10 -10.95 7.78
CA ASN A 53 0.54 -9.73 8.39
C ASN A 53 1.63 -8.92 9.12
N ARG A 54 2.55 -9.59 9.84
CA ARG A 54 3.72 -8.94 10.46
C ARG A 54 4.65 -8.29 9.43
N GLY A 55 4.91 -8.97 8.31
CA GLY A 55 5.71 -8.44 7.22
C GLY A 55 5.08 -7.19 6.60
N TYR A 56 3.77 -7.21 6.34
CA TYR A 56 3.06 -6.05 5.81
C TYR A 56 2.96 -4.90 6.82
N TYR A 57 2.80 -5.19 8.11
CA TYR A 57 2.91 -4.18 9.15
C TYR A 57 4.29 -3.49 9.12
N ALA A 58 5.37 -4.27 9.13
CA ALA A 58 6.73 -3.73 9.08
C ALA A 58 6.97 -2.92 7.80
N ARG A 59 6.48 -3.40 6.64
CA ARG A 59 6.53 -2.68 5.36
C ARG A 59 5.84 -1.32 5.44
N VAL A 60 4.60 -1.29 5.92
CA VAL A 60 3.79 -0.07 6.01
C VAL A 60 4.42 0.93 6.99
N LYS A 61 4.80 0.48 8.18
CA LYS A 61 5.45 1.34 9.19
C LYS A 61 6.81 1.84 8.76
N GLY A 62 7.61 1.03 8.07
CA GLY A 62 8.89 1.45 7.53
C GLY A 62 8.74 2.62 6.55
N VAL A 63 7.80 2.54 5.62
CA VAL A 63 7.52 3.63 4.65
C VAL A 63 6.99 4.87 5.36
N GLU A 64 6.04 4.72 6.29
CA GLU A 64 5.52 5.83 7.10
C GLU A 64 6.63 6.58 7.83
N MET A 65 7.51 5.84 8.53
CA MET A 65 8.63 6.44 9.25
C MET A 65 9.57 7.22 8.32
N CYS A 66 9.84 6.71 7.11
CA CYS A 66 10.64 7.42 6.12
C CYS A 66 9.96 8.69 5.63
N VAL A 67 8.65 8.62 5.34
CA VAL A 67 7.85 9.76 4.89
C VAL A 67 7.75 10.83 5.97
N GLU A 68 7.45 10.46 7.22
CA GLU A 68 7.41 11.39 8.35
C GLU A 68 8.76 12.10 8.56
N LYS A 69 9.88 11.36 8.46
CA LYS A 69 11.23 11.95 8.55
C LYS A 69 11.52 12.89 7.38
N PHE A 70 11.11 12.52 6.17
CA PHE A 70 11.25 13.36 4.98
C PHE A 70 10.47 14.67 5.15
N LEU A 71 9.19 14.60 5.51
CA LEU A 71 8.32 15.76 5.72
C LEU A 71 8.90 16.71 6.78
N LYS A 72 9.38 16.17 7.92
CA LYS A 72 10.05 16.95 8.97
C LYS A 72 11.32 17.66 8.50
N LYS A 73 12.04 17.09 7.52
CA LYS A 73 13.30 17.65 7.02
C LYS A 73 13.12 18.59 5.84
N ALA A 74 12.20 18.29 4.93
CA ALA A 74 11.95 19.03 3.71
C ALA A 74 11.05 20.27 3.93
N GLY A 75 10.21 20.26 4.97
CA GLY A 75 9.29 21.34 5.30
C GLY A 75 7.97 21.27 4.51
N GLU A 76 7.13 22.28 4.69
CA GLU A 76 5.74 22.32 4.19
C GLU A 76 5.62 22.34 2.67
N LYS A 77 6.64 22.86 1.96
CA LYS A 77 6.65 22.96 0.49
C LYS A 77 7.47 21.83 -0.12
N CYS A 78 7.03 20.60 0.11
CA CYS A 78 7.63 19.41 -0.50
C CYS A 78 6.60 18.60 -1.30
N GLN A 79 7.09 17.64 -2.08
CA GLN A 79 6.26 16.77 -2.90
C GLN A 79 6.63 15.31 -2.63
N ILE A 80 5.61 14.46 -2.56
CA ILE A 80 5.76 13.01 -2.51
C ILE A 80 5.18 12.45 -3.80
N VAL A 81 5.97 11.68 -4.53
CA VAL A 81 5.55 10.99 -5.75
C VAL A 81 5.62 9.49 -5.49
N ASN A 82 4.46 8.83 -5.43
CA ASN A 82 4.35 7.39 -5.22
C ASN A 82 4.23 6.68 -6.59
N LEU A 83 5.34 6.12 -7.07
CA LEU A 83 5.40 5.43 -8.37
C LEU A 83 4.92 3.99 -8.21
N GLY A 84 3.95 3.58 -9.02
CA GLY A 84 3.28 2.28 -8.84
C GLY A 84 2.46 2.24 -7.55
N CYS A 85 1.75 3.34 -7.25
CA CYS A 85 1.02 3.50 -5.99
C CYS A 85 -0.07 2.44 -5.79
N GLY A 86 -0.59 1.84 -6.85
CA GLY A 86 -1.67 0.87 -6.75
C GLY A 86 -2.85 1.46 -5.99
N PHE A 87 -3.39 0.72 -5.03
CA PHE A 87 -4.43 1.18 -4.10
C PHE A 87 -3.89 1.71 -2.76
N ASP A 88 -2.72 2.35 -2.77
CA ASP A 88 -2.14 2.89 -1.54
C ASP A 88 -2.96 4.05 -0.96
N THR A 89 -3.13 4.03 0.36
CA THR A 89 -3.99 4.95 1.12
C THR A 89 -3.20 6.00 1.90
N LEU A 90 -1.88 6.04 1.76
CA LEU A 90 -1.00 6.90 2.56
C LEU A 90 -1.40 8.37 2.52
N PHE A 91 -1.80 8.88 1.35
CA PHE A 91 -2.27 10.27 1.22
C PHE A 91 -3.41 10.57 2.19
N PHE A 92 -4.46 9.74 2.21
CA PHE A 92 -5.61 9.96 3.07
C PHE A 92 -5.25 9.84 4.55
N ARG A 93 -4.38 8.89 4.90
CA ARG A 93 -3.93 8.68 6.28
C ARG A 93 -3.03 9.81 6.79
N LEU A 94 -2.17 10.38 5.93
CA LEU A 94 -1.37 11.56 6.27
C LEU A 94 -2.26 12.79 6.45
N ARG A 95 -3.18 13.04 5.52
CA ARG A 95 -4.11 14.17 5.59
C ARG A 95 -4.93 14.18 6.89
N ASP A 96 -5.34 13.00 7.36
CA ASP A 96 -6.10 12.86 8.60
C ASP A 96 -5.21 12.95 9.87
N ALA A 97 -3.90 12.73 9.75
CA ALA A 97 -2.96 12.80 10.87
C ALA A 97 -2.54 14.24 11.23
N GLY A 98 -2.71 15.20 10.32
CA GLY A 98 -2.33 16.61 10.47
C GLY A 98 -0.99 16.94 9.85
#